data_AF-A0A8X7VZA9-F1
#
_entry.id   AF-A0A8X7VZA9-F1
#
_cell.length_a   1.000
_cell.length_b   1.000
_cell.length_c   1.000
_cell.angle_alpha   90.00
_cell.angle_beta   90.00
_cell.angle_gamma   90.00
#
_symmetry.space_group_name_H-M   'P 1'
#
loop_
_entity.id
_entity.type
_entity.pdbx_description
1 polymer ?
#
loop_
_entity_poly.entity_id
_entity_poly.type
_entity_poly.pdbx_seq_one_letter_code
_entity_poly.pdbx_strand_id
1 'polypeptide(L)'
;MTNHNTLMSDAKGNISLAVRVPVSTQSLFYPGGGRCISIPRRKLVQKREADPTQTRNNSWIEAMRASSPSQTRPGNVSSLPESGEEDEYSSWMAQHPSALSKFEEIAKSLTGKQIVMFLDYDGTLSPIVENPDQAYMTDEMRDAVKGVARYFPTAIVTGRCRDKVRRFVKLPGLYYAGSHGMDIKGPSKQNKHNKNNKGVLFQAANEFLPMIDQVSKSLVEKMNEVAGAIVENNKFCVSVHYRCVDPKAETLKDWGIVAEYVTSILSEYPKLRLTQGRKVIEIRPTIKWDKGKALEFLLESLGFGHSDNELPIYIGDDRTDEDAFKVLREKGQGFGILVSKVPKETSATYSLQEPSEQM
;
A
#
# COMPACT_ATOMS: atom_id res chain seq x y z
N MET A 1 11.52 4.59 64.14
CA MET A 1 10.18 4.15 64.57
C MET A 1 9.32 4.06 63.32
N THR A 2 9.08 2.91 62.69
CA THR A 2 8.36 1.67 63.12
C THR A 2 6.85 1.78 63.01
N ASN A 3 6.29 1.16 61.94
CA ASN A 3 5.14 0.23 61.87
C ASN A 3 4.76 0.07 60.35
N HIS A 4 4.49 -1.11 59.76
CA HIS A 4 3.44 -2.13 60.02
C HIS A 4 2.01 -1.55 59.88
N ASN A 5 1.00 -2.22 59.29
CA ASN A 5 0.83 -3.59 58.73
C ASN A 5 -0.37 -3.57 57.72
N THR A 6 -0.79 -4.58 56.92
CA THR A 6 -0.52 -6.03 56.70
C THR A 6 -0.89 -6.39 55.22
N LEU A 7 -0.71 -7.65 54.77
CA LEU A 7 -1.38 -8.19 53.55
C LEU A 7 -2.85 -8.61 53.80
N MET A 8 -3.65 -8.69 52.72
CA MET A 8 -4.77 -9.65 52.55
C MET A 8 -4.87 -10.10 51.07
N SER A 9 -5.66 -11.15 50.80
CA SER A 9 -5.43 -12.12 49.71
C SER A 9 -6.55 -12.25 48.65
N ASP A 10 -6.14 -12.78 47.48
CA ASP A 10 -6.88 -13.62 46.51
C ASP A 10 -8.38 -13.39 46.23
N ALA A 11 -8.67 -13.10 44.95
CA ALA A 11 -9.82 -13.67 44.24
C ALA A 11 -9.49 -13.87 42.75
N LYS A 12 -9.48 -15.11 42.25
CA LYS A 12 -9.33 -15.43 40.82
C LYS A 12 -10.71 -15.54 40.16
N GLY A 13 -10.90 -14.87 39.03
CA GLY A 13 -12.16 -14.90 38.26
C GLY A 13 -11.91 -15.06 36.76
N ASN A 14 -11.68 -16.29 36.29
CA ASN A 14 -11.65 -16.59 34.86
C ASN A 14 -13.07 -16.62 34.29
N ILE A 15 -13.36 -15.81 33.27
CA ILE A 15 -14.60 -15.91 32.47
C ILE A 15 -14.23 -16.35 31.05
N SER A 16 -14.57 -17.59 30.71
CA SER A 16 -14.36 -18.20 29.39
C SER A 16 -15.68 -18.25 28.63
N LEU A 17 -15.88 -17.37 27.65
CA LEU A 17 -17.00 -17.48 26.70
C LEU A 17 -16.66 -18.50 25.60
N ALA A 18 -17.22 -19.70 25.71
CA ALA A 18 -17.17 -20.71 24.65
C ALA A 18 -18.40 -20.61 23.76
N VAL A 19 -18.23 -20.10 22.53
CA VAL A 19 -19.31 -20.07 21.51
C VAL A 19 -19.42 -21.45 20.85
N ARG A 20 -20.56 -22.11 21.01
CA ARG A 20 -20.87 -23.37 20.30
C ARG A 20 -21.48 -23.08 18.93
N VAL A 21 -20.95 -23.72 17.90
CA VAL A 21 -21.57 -23.78 16.56
C VAL A 21 -22.28 -25.13 16.43
N PRO A 22 -23.60 -25.19 16.14
CA PRO A 22 -24.30 -26.44 15.91
C PRO A 22 -23.99 -26.98 14.50
N VAL A 23 -23.41 -28.18 14.42
CA VAL A 23 -23.28 -28.93 13.18
C VAL A 23 -24.57 -29.74 12.97
N SER A 24 -25.28 -29.47 11.87
CA SER A 24 -26.50 -30.22 11.51
C SER A 24 -26.19 -31.31 10.48
N THR A 25 -26.00 -32.54 10.95
CA THR A 25 -25.96 -33.74 10.11
C THR A 25 -27.32 -34.43 10.10
N GLN A 26 -28.03 -34.40 8.98
CA GLN A 26 -29.17 -35.28 8.73
C GLN A 26 -29.08 -35.92 7.34
N SER A 27 -29.00 -37.25 7.33
CA SER A 27 -29.09 -38.11 6.15
C SER A 27 -30.44 -38.82 6.16
N LEU A 28 -31.22 -38.69 5.08
CA LEU A 28 -32.40 -39.51 4.84
C LEU A 28 -32.37 -40.06 3.41
N PHE A 29 -32.89 -41.27 3.23
CA PHE A 29 -32.83 -42.07 2.00
C PHE A 29 -34.22 -42.29 1.39
N TYR A 30 -34.23 -42.85 0.17
CA TYR A 30 -35.35 -43.51 -0.53
C TYR A 30 -36.35 -42.57 -1.26
N PRO A 31 -37.10 -43.07 -2.28
CA PRO A 31 -36.49 -43.40 -3.58
C PRO A 31 -37.35 -42.99 -4.80
N GLY A 32 -36.78 -43.00 -6.02
CA GLY A 32 -37.64 -43.03 -7.23
C GLY A 32 -36.95 -42.86 -8.60
N GLY A 33 -37.52 -43.52 -9.62
CA GLY A 33 -37.58 -42.98 -11.00
C GLY A 33 -36.29 -42.98 -11.83
N GLY A 34 -35.79 -44.16 -12.22
CA GLY A 34 -34.56 -44.28 -12.99
C GLY A 34 -34.56 -43.71 -14.42
N ARG A 35 -33.35 -43.61 -14.98
CA ARG A 35 -33.04 -43.91 -16.39
C ARG A 35 -31.59 -44.37 -16.49
N CYS A 36 -31.34 -45.41 -17.30
CA CYS A 36 -30.00 -45.92 -17.55
C CYS A 36 -29.34 -45.11 -18.69
N ILE A 37 -28.14 -44.61 -18.46
CA ILE A 37 -27.26 -44.05 -19.51
C ILE A 37 -25.89 -44.68 -19.33
N SER A 38 -25.36 -45.30 -20.39
CA SER A 38 -24.11 -46.04 -20.39
C SER A 38 -22.90 -45.12 -20.52
N ILE A 39 -21.91 -45.30 -19.63
CA ILE A 39 -20.64 -44.56 -19.66
C ILE A 39 -19.56 -45.43 -20.36
N PRO A 40 -18.96 -44.99 -21.48
CA PRO A 40 -17.80 -45.67 -22.08
C PRO A 40 -16.56 -45.53 -21.19
N ARG A 41 -15.84 -46.63 -20.96
CA ARG A 41 -14.67 -46.66 -20.07
C ARG A 41 -13.35 -46.52 -20.87
N ARG A 42 -12.44 -45.67 -20.36
CA ARG A 42 -11.04 -45.44 -20.79
C ARG A 42 -10.81 -44.67 -22.12
N LYS A 43 -10.27 -43.45 -22.00
CA LYS A 43 -8.87 -43.23 -22.40
C LYS A 43 -8.08 -42.80 -21.16
N LEU A 44 -6.94 -43.46 -20.92
CA LEU A 44 -6.07 -43.18 -19.78
C LEU A 44 -5.04 -42.12 -20.20
N VAL A 45 -5.37 -40.84 -20.03
CA VAL A 45 -4.35 -39.79 -20.03
C VAL A 45 -3.72 -39.77 -18.65
N GLN A 46 -2.38 -39.82 -18.58
CA GLN A 46 -1.66 -39.61 -17.33
C GLN A 46 -1.89 -38.16 -16.88
N LYS A 47 -2.82 -37.96 -15.95
CA LYS A 47 -2.93 -36.72 -15.19
C LYS A 47 -1.71 -36.66 -14.28
N ARG A 48 -0.60 -36.08 -14.78
CA ARG A 48 0.48 -35.60 -13.90
C ARG A 48 -0.18 -34.71 -12.86
N GLU A 49 -0.04 -35.08 -11.60
CA GLU A 49 -0.44 -34.21 -10.50
C GLU A 49 0.51 -33.02 -10.55
N ALA A 50 -0.02 -31.87 -10.96
CA ALA A 50 0.74 -30.63 -10.95
C ALA A 50 1.04 -30.30 -9.49
N ASP A 51 2.31 -30.04 -9.18
CA ASP A 51 2.75 -29.75 -7.82
C ASP A 51 1.94 -28.55 -7.28
N PRO A 52 1.36 -28.63 -6.06
CA PRO A 52 0.65 -27.50 -5.46
C PRO A 52 1.50 -26.22 -5.40
N THR A 53 2.82 -26.34 -5.23
CA THR A 53 3.77 -25.21 -5.28
C THR A 53 3.90 -24.65 -6.69
N GLN A 54 4.08 -25.49 -7.72
CA GLN A 54 4.17 -25.06 -9.12
C GLN A 54 2.87 -24.40 -9.61
N THR A 55 1.72 -24.95 -9.21
CA THR A 55 0.40 -24.39 -9.53
C THR A 55 0.23 -23.00 -8.89
N ARG A 56 0.66 -22.84 -7.63
CA ARG A 56 0.64 -21.57 -6.91
C ARG A 56 1.63 -20.55 -7.51
N ASN A 57 2.82 -20.99 -7.91
CA ASN A 57 3.86 -20.14 -8.53
C ASN A 57 3.41 -19.60 -9.90
N ASN A 58 2.72 -20.41 -10.71
CA ASN A 58 2.15 -19.92 -11.98
C ASN A 58 1.14 -18.79 -11.75
N SER A 59 0.24 -18.93 -10.77
CA SER A 59 -0.71 -17.88 -10.39
C SER A 59 -0.02 -16.62 -9.84
N TRP A 60 1.08 -16.78 -9.09
CA TRP A 60 1.90 -15.63 -8.65
C TRP A 60 2.55 -14.89 -9.82
N ILE A 61 3.08 -15.60 -10.81
CA ILE A 61 3.69 -14.99 -12.01
C ILE A 61 2.64 -14.24 -12.83
N GLU A 62 1.41 -14.75 -12.93
CA GLU A 62 0.29 -14.05 -13.56
C GLU A 62 -0.08 -12.77 -12.78
N ALA A 63 -0.12 -12.81 -11.45
CA ALA A 63 -0.34 -11.63 -10.61
C ALA A 63 0.81 -10.60 -10.73
N MET A 64 2.07 -11.04 -10.86
CA MET A 64 3.22 -10.18 -11.15
C MET A 64 3.15 -9.53 -12.53
N ARG A 65 2.60 -10.21 -13.54
CA ARG A 65 2.33 -9.62 -14.86
C ARG A 65 1.20 -8.59 -14.79
N ALA A 66 0.08 -8.90 -14.13
CA ALA A 66 -1.06 -8.00 -13.98
C ALA A 66 -0.73 -6.73 -13.17
N SER A 67 0.17 -6.82 -12.18
CA SER A 67 0.69 -5.67 -11.42
C SER A 67 1.88 -4.95 -12.08
N SER A 68 2.34 -5.41 -13.25
CA SER A 68 3.41 -4.77 -14.01
C SER A 68 2.85 -3.90 -15.14
N PRO A 69 3.12 -2.58 -15.15
CA PRO A 69 2.83 -1.76 -16.32
C PRO A 69 3.52 -2.34 -17.57
N SER A 70 2.73 -2.51 -18.62
CA SER A 70 3.23 -2.84 -19.96
C SER A 70 4.23 -1.77 -20.41
N GLN A 71 5.32 -2.19 -21.05
CA GLN A 71 6.21 -1.23 -21.70
C GLN A 71 5.53 -0.72 -22.97
N THR A 72 4.86 0.42 -22.89
CA THR A 72 4.70 1.31 -24.04
C THR A 72 6.11 1.63 -24.56
N ARG A 73 6.42 1.18 -25.77
CA ARG A 73 7.75 1.40 -26.36
C ARG A 73 7.93 2.90 -26.61
N PRO A 74 9.06 3.52 -26.24
CA PRO A 74 9.40 4.86 -26.71
C PRO A 74 9.61 4.79 -28.23
N GLY A 75 8.58 5.13 -29.00
CA GLY A 75 8.54 4.98 -30.46
C GLY A 75 7.14 4.97 -31.07
N ASN A 76 6.12 4.45 -30.38
CA ASN A 76 4.73 4.50 -30.84
C ASN A 76 3.95 5.62 -30.13
N VAL A 77 4.06 6.84 -30.65
CA VAL A 77 3.12 7.95 -30.37
C VAL A 77 2.45 8.34 -31.69
N SER A 78 1.85 7.34 -32.36
CA SER A 78 1.27 7.47 -33.70
C SER A 78 0.22 6.39 -34.00
N SER A 79 -0.41 5.82 -32.98
CA SER A 79 -1.66 5.08 -33.09
C SER A 79 -2.74 5.93 -32.45
N LEU A 80 -3.77 6.28 -33.22
CA LEU A 80 -5.02 6.76 -32.61
C LEU A 80 -5.57 5.64 -31.69
N PRO A 81 -6.22 5.96 -30.57
CA PRO A 81 -6.89 4.95 -29.77
C PRO A 81 -7.97 4.26 -30.61
N GLU A 82 -8.26 3.00 -30.32
CA GLU A 82 -9.46 2.38 -30.89
C GLU A 82 -10.69 3.05 -30.27
N SER A 83 -11.78 3.24 -31.01
CA SER A 83 -12.86 4.18 -30.62
C SER A 83 -13.56 3.86 -29.30
N GLY A 84 -13.42 2.62 -28.78
CA GLY A 84 -13.90 2.27 -27.44
C GLY A 84 -13.01 2.76 -26.29
N GLU A 85 -11.70 2.96 -26.52
CA GLU A 85 -10.77 3.47 -25.50
C GLU A 85 -11.02 4.96 -25.21
N GLU A 86 -11.37 5.77 -26.23
CA GLU A 86 -11.74 7.18 -26.04
C GLU A 86 -13.07 7.33 -25.27
N ASP A 87 -14.04 6.46 -25.53
CA ASP A 87 -15.32 6.40 -24.81
C ASP A 87 -15.14 5.96 -23.35
N GLU A 88 -14.34 4.91 -23.08
CA GLU A 88 -14.04 4.47 -21.72
C GLU A 88 -13.27 5.55 -20.93
N TYR A 89 -12.26 6.17 -21.55
CA TYR A 89 -11.50 7.26 -20.94
C TYR A 89 -12.40 8.48 -20.63
N SER A 90 -13.28 8.85 -21.55
CA SER A 90 -14.23 9.97 -21.37
C SER A 90 -15.25 9.68 -20.26
N SER A 91 -15.76 8.45 -20.19
CA SER A 91 -16.64 7.97 -19.12
C SER A 91 -15.94 7.97 -17.75
N TRP A 92 -14.67 7.59 -17.71
CA TRP A 92 -13.86 7.62 -16.50
C TRP A 92 -13.55 9.06 -16.04
N MET A 93 -13.18 9.96 -16.95
CA MET A 93 -12.98 11.39 -16.66
C MET A 93 -14.26 12.10 -16.23
N ALA A 94 -15.45 11.63 -16.63
CA ALA A 94 -16.73 12.13 -16.13
C ALA A 94 -17.02 11.70 -14.67
N GLN A 95 -16.48 10.56 -14.23
CA GLN A 95 -16.60 10.05 -12.87
C GLN A 95 -15.50 10.57 -11.93
N HIS A 96 -14.29 10.80 -12.46
CA HIS A 96 -13.11 11.26 -11.74
C HIS A 96 -12.47 12.47 -12.47
N PRO A 97 -13.15 13.63 -12.50
CA PRO A 97 -12.69 14.80 -13.27
C PRO A 97 -11.35 15.34 -12.75
N SER A 98 -10.61 16.03 -13.61
CA SER A 98 -9.31 16.63 -13.25
C SER A 98 -9.48 17.62 -12.09
N ALA A 99 -8.64 17.50 -11.07
CA ALA A 99 -8.62 18.43 -9.94
C ALA A 99 -8.24 19.87 -10.38
N LEU A 100 -7.51 20.02 -11.50
CA LEU A 100 -7.22 21.34 -12.08
C LEU A 100 -8.46 21.95 -12.76
N SER A 101 -9.22 21.18 -13.56
CA SER A 101 -10.46 21.70 -14.16
C SER A 101 -11.63 21.85 -13.18
N LYS A 102 -11.42 21.40 -11.93
CA LYS A 102 -12.33 21.55 -10.79
C LYS A 102 -11.75 22.42 -9.67
N PHE A 103 -10.66 23.16 -9.92
CA PHE A 103 -9.93 23.87 -8.88
C PHE A 103 -10.80 24.87 -8.10
N GLU A 104 -11.65 25.67 -8.78
CA GLU A 104 -12.55 26.63 -8.13
C GLU A 104 -13.66 25.95 -7.30
N GLU A 105 -14.13 24.79 -7.76
CA GLU A 105 -15.13 23.98 -7.03
C GLU A 105 -14.52 23.42 -5.74
N ILE A 106 -13.31 22.86 -5.84
CA ILE A 106 -12.52 22.38 -4.71
C ILE A 106 -12.25 23.54 -3.76
N ALA A 107 -11.60 24.62 -4.20
CA ALA A 107 -11.25 25.78 -3.37
C ALA A 107 -12.46 26.41 -2.66
N LYS A 108 -13.63 26.46 -3.32
CA LYS A 108 -14.88 26.88 -2.69
C LYS A 108 -15.31 25.95 -1.55
N SER A 109 -15.21 24.64 -1.72
CA SER A 109 -15.50 23.67 -0.66
C SER A 109 -14.49 23.70 0.51
N LEU A 110 -13.24 24.12 0.25
CA LEU A 110 -12.22 24.33 1.28
C LEU A 110 -12.48 25.57 2.17
N THR A 111 -13.36 26.47 1.75
CA THR A 111 -13.55 27.77 2.41
C THR A 111 -14.11 27.60 3.82
N GLY A 112 -13.34 28.05 4.83
CA GLY A 112 -13.67 27.92 6.25
C GLY A 112 -13.28 26.58 6.90
N LYS A 113 -12.81 25.60 6.12
CA LYS A 113 -12.36 24.29 6.60
C LYS A 113 -10.92 24.30 7.09
N GLN A 114 -10.59 23.35 7.94
CA GLN A 114 -9.23 23.07 8.40
C GLN A 114 -8.62 22.00 7.48
N ILE A 115 -7.85 22.47 6.50
CA ILE A 115 -7.26 21.64 5.44
C ILE A 115 -6.05 20.87 5.99
N VAL A 116 -5.95 19.60 5.65
CA VAL A 116 -4.79 18.74 5.97
C VAL A 116 -4.34 18.04 4.69
N MET A 117 -3.05 18.13 4.36
CA MET A 117 -2.51 17.61 3.10
C MET A 117 -1.78 16.30 3.33
N PHE A 118 -2.14 15.28 2.56
CA PHE A 118 -1.50 13.97 2.53
C PHE A 118 -1.00 13.69 1.12
N LEU A 119 0.26 13.30 1.00
CA LEU A 119 0.93 13.11 -0.29
C LEU A 119 1.69 11.79 -0.26
N ASP A 120 1.46 10.90 -1.22
CA ASP A 120 2.42 9.83 -1.51
C ASP A 120 3.72 10.42 -2.13
N TYR A 121 4.75 9.60 -2.32
CA TYR A 121 6.03 10.01 -2.88
C TYR A 121 6.36 9.44 -4.28
N ASP A 122 6.09 8.16 -4.58
CA ASP A 122 6.72 7.43 -5.69
C ASP A 122 5.77 7.16 -6.86
N GLY A 123 5.69 8.11 -7.80
CA GLY A 123 4.62 8.23 -8.80
C GLY A 123 3.72 9.44 -8.53
N THR A 124 3.82 10.00 -7.32
CA THR A 124 3.11 11.20 -6.89
C THR A 124 4.02 12.44 -6.93
N LEU A 125 4.94 12.60 -5.97
CA LEU A 125 5.86 13.76 -5.89
C LEU A 125 7.21 13.55 -6.62
N SER A 126 7.52 12.31 -6.97
CA SER A 126 8.70 11.91 -7.75
C SER A 126 8.25 11.03 -8.91
N PRO A 127 8.86 11.13 -10.11
CA PRO A 127 8.62 10.17 -11.18
C PRO A 127 9.03 8.75 -10.76
N ILE A 128 8.39 7.75 -11.39
CA ILE A 128 8.72 6.33 -11.20
C ILE A 128 9.98 6.01 -12.02
N VAL A 129 11.11 5.87 -11.33
CA VAL A 129 12.44 5.61 -11.92
C VAL A 129 12.89 4.15 -11.78
N GLU A 130 13.85 3.69 -12.58
CA GLU A 130 14.34 2.31 -12.53
C GLU A 130 15.11 2.00 -11.24
N ASN A 131 16.04 2.89 -10.85
CA ASN A 131 16.79 2.76 -9.59
C ASN A 131 16.04 3.46 -8.44
N PRO A 132 15.58 2.75 -7.40
CA PRO A 132 14.82 3.33 -6.28
C PRO A 132 15.65 4.27 -5.39
N ASP A 133 16.97 4.37 -5.54
CA ASP A 133 17.81 5.41 -4.90
C ASP A 133 17.90 6.72 -5.70
N GLN A 134 17.34 6.78 -6.91
CA GLN A 134 17.33 7.98 -7.77
C GLN A 134 15.94 8.63 -7.90
N ALA A 135 14.97 8.21 -7.08
CA ALA A 135 13.62 8.77 -7.04
C ALA A 135 13.62 10.14 -6.33
N TYR A 136 14.07 11.18 -7.02
CA TYR A 136 14.12 12.54 -6.50
C TYR A 136 12.96 13.38 -7.05
N MET A 137 12.19 14.01 -6.16
CA MET A 137 11.38 15.19 -6.50
C MET A 137 12.27 16.33 -7.03
N THR A 138 11.76 17.08 -8.00
CA THR A 138 12.42 18.31 -8.49
C THR A 138 12.41 19.41 -7.42
N ASP A 139 13.19 20.47 -7.63
CA ASP A 139 13.24 21.58 -6.65
C ASP A 139 12.01 22.50 -6.75
N GLU A 140 11.34 22.56 -7.90
CA GLU A 140 10.03 23.21 -8.09
C GLU A 140 8.97 22.49 -7.26
N MET A 141 8.87 21.16 -7.39
CA MET A 141 7.96 20.32 -6.60
C MET A 141 8.28 20.41 -5.10
N ARG A 142 9.56 20.47 -4.72
CA ARG A 142 9.99 20.70 -3.34
C ARG A 142 9.50 22.05 -2.81
N ASP A 143 9.61 23.11 -3.60
CA ASP A 143 9.18 24.45 -3.20
C ASP A 143 7.65 24.62 -3.22
N ALA A 144 6.92 23.88 -4.06
CA ALA A 144 5.45 23.75 -4.01
C ALA A 144 4.98 23.10 -2.70
N VAL A 145 5.49 21.90 -2.36
CA VAL A 145 5.18 21.21 -1.08
C VAL A 145 5.57 22.07 0.14
N LYS A 146 6.69 22.78 0.08
CA LYS A 146 7.14 23.78 1.08
C LYS A 146 6.30 25.06 1.09
N GLY A 147 5.58 25.38 0.02
CA GLY A 147 4.59 26.46 -0.04
C GLY A 147 3.33 26.04 0.71
N VAL A 148 2.74 24.92 0.29
CA VAL A 148 1.57 24.26 0.92
C VAL A 148 1.77 24.08 2.43
N ALA A 149 2.92 23.54 2.84
CA ALA A 149 3.26 23.27 4.24
C ALA A 149 3.49 24.52 5.13
N ARG A 150 3.43 25.75 4.59
CA ARG A 150 3.37 26.99 5.41
C ARG A 150 1.96 27.27 5.92
N TYR A 151 0.95 26.82 5.18
CA TYR A 151 -0.45 27.13 5.45
C TYR A 151 -1.18 25.93 6.07
N PHE A 152 -0.86 24.70 5.63
CA PHE A 152 -1.61 23.49 6.00
C PHE A 152 -0.69 22.42 6.61
N PRO A 153 -1.09 21.73 7.69
CA PRO A 153 -0.41 20.53 8.17
C PRO A 153 -0.27 19.52 7.03
N THR A 154 0.96 19.15 6.71
CA THR A 154 1.29 18.37 5.50
C THR A 154 2.08 17.12 5.87
N ALA A 155 1.67 15.97 5.33
CA ALA A 155 2.21 14.65 5.62
C ALA A 155 2.62 13.89 4.34
N ILE A 156 3.81 13.29 4.35
CA ILE A 156 4.24 12.36 3.30
C ILE A 156 3.95 10.92 3.75
N VAL A 157 3.16 10.17 2.97
CA VAL A 157 2.68 8.80 3.31
C VAL A 157 3.13 7.80 2.23
N THR A 158 4.24 7.10 2.48
CA THR A 158 4.98 6.32 1.46
C THR A 158 5.30 4.90 1.92
N GLY A 159 5.49 3.98 0.96
CA GLY A 159 6.06 2.66 1.21
C GLY A 159 7.51 2.69 1.69
N ARG A 160 8.28 3.73 1.35
CA ARG A 160 9.70 3.85 1.71
C ARG A 160 9.92 4.01 3.22
N CYS A 161 11.07 3.57 3.72
CA CYS A 161 11.46 3.91 5.09
C CYS A 161 11.55 5.43 5.28
N ARG A 162 11.07 5.90 6.43
CA ARG A 162 10.94 7.32 6.78
C ARG A 162 12.24 8.10 6.57
N ASP A 163 13.36 7.49 6.92
CA ASP A 163 14.68 8.14 6.91
C ASP A 163 15.32 8.14 5.51
N LYS A 164 14.78 7.42 4.51
CA LYS A 164 15.10 7.59 3.08
C LYS A 164 14.27 8.71 2.46
N VAL A 165 12.94 8.68 2.56
CA VAL A 165 12.09 9.76 1.99
C VAL A 165 12.41 11.14 2.58
N ARG A 166 12.77 11.23 3.87
CA ARG A 166 13.22 12.49 4.48
C ARG A 166 14.53 13.03 3.89
N ARG A 167 15.45 12.17 3.43
CA ARG A 167 16.68 12.58 2.72
C ARG A 167 16.39 13.08 1.30
N PHE A 168 15.33 12.58 0.66
CA PHE A 168 14.91 13.03 -0.66
C PHE A 168 14.11 14.35 -0.60
N VAL A 169 13.11 14.44 0.28
CA VAL A 169 12.22 15.61 0.41
C VAL A 169 12.92 16.80 1.08
N LYS A 170 13.75 16.55 2.11
CA LYS A 170 14.56 17.57 2.83
C LYS A 170 13.78 18.66 3.57
N LEU A 171 12.46 18.54 3.74
CA LEU A 171 11.61 19.52 4.43
C LEU A 171 11.35 19.11 5.90
N PRO A 172 11.95 19.77 6.92
CA PRO A 172 11.87 19.33 8.31
C PRO A 172 10.54 19.66 9.02
N GLY A 173 9.69 20.48 8.40
CA GLY A 173 8.38 20.87 8.94
C GLY A 173 7.24 19.88 8.66
N LEU A 174 7.46 18.87 7.82
CA LEU A 174 6.44 17.89 7.44
C LEU A 174 6.30 16.77 8.48
N TYR A 175 5.14 16.13 8.45
CA TYR A 175 4.95 14.79 8.99
C TYR A 175 5.45 13.77 7.95
N TYR A 176 6.07 12.68 8.42
CA TYR A 176 6.53 11.59 7.55
C TYR A 176 6.04 10.25 8.09
N ALA A 177 5.20 9.58 7.31
CA ALA A 177 4.64 8.26 7.55
C ALA A 177 5.27 7.26 6.56
N GLY A 178 6.44 6.74 6.94
CA GLY A 178 7.16 5.76 6.12
C GLY A 178 6.68 4.33 6.36
N SER A 179 7.15 3.40 5.53
CA SER A 179 6.89 1.96 5.64
C SER A 179 5.39 1.63 5.53
N HIS A 180 4.70 2.21 4.53
CA HIS A 180 3.23 2.17 4.39
C HIS A 180 2.51 2.70 5.64
N GLY A 181 3.08 3.77 6.21
CA GLY A 181 2.60 4.40 7.43
C GLY A 181 2.84 3.62 8.73
N MET A 182 3.66 2.57 8.73
CA MET A 182 4.04 1.87 9.97
C MET A 182 5.15 2.58 10.78
N ASP A 183 5.84 3.59 10.22
CA ASP A 183 6.85 4.42 10.92
C ASP A 183 6.54 5.92 10.78
N ILE A 184 5.66 6.44 11.63
CA ILE A 184 5.16 7.82 11.58
C ILE A 184 5.96 8.73 12.52
N LYS A 185 6.34 9.92 12.04
CA LYS A 185 6.93 10.98 12.87
C LYS A 185 6.50 12.37 12.41
N GLY A 186 6.08 13.21 13.35
CA GLY A 186 5.79 14.63 13.11
C GLY A 186 7.03 15.52 13.18
N PRO A 187 6.90 16.82 12.83
CA PRO A 187 7.97 17.79 12.94
C PRO A 187 8.42 17.97 14.39
N SER A 188 9.73 18.05 14.61
CA SER A 188 10.30 18.22 15.95
C SER A 188 10.22 19.69 16.38
N LYS A 189 9.20 20.04 17.16
CA LYS A 189 9.02 21.40 17.68
C LYS A 189 10.07 21.72 18.75
N GLN A 190 11.10 22.49 18.42
CA GLN A 190 12.03 23.08 19.40
C GLN A 190 11.42 24.26 20.19
N ASN A 191 10.15 24.15 20.59
CA ASN A 191 9.49 25.17 21.40
C ASN A 191 9.94 25.06 22.87
N LYS A 192 11.03 25.77 23.21
CA LYS A 192 11.59 25.89 24.57
C LYS A 192 10.57 26.22 25.67
N HIS A 193 9.43 26.79 25.29
CA HIS A 193 8.37 27.27 26.20
C HIS A 193 7.16 26.34 26.35
N ASN A 194 7.04 25.23 25.61
CA ASN A 194 5.86 24.35 25.69
C ASN A 194 6.22 22.86 25.90
N LYS A 195 6.44 22.50 27.16
CA LYS A 195 6.83 21.14 27.61
C LYS A 195 5.79 20.05 27.34
N ASN A 196 4.54 20.42 27.02
CA ASN A 196 3.44 19.46 26.90
C ASN A 196 3.20 18.96 25.45
N ASN A 197 3.82 19.57 24.44
CA ASN A 197 3.68 19.11 23.06
C ASN A 197 4.57 17.88 22.79
N LYS A 198 4.13 16.70 23.23
CA LYS A 198 4.74 15.42 22.87
C LYS A 198 4.75 15.31 21.33
N GLY A 199 5.95 15.29 20.74
CA GLY A 199 6.09 15.18 19.29
C GLY A 199 5.55 13.82 18.80
N VAL A 200 4.75 13.83 17.73
CA VAL A 200 4.14 12.62 17.16
C VAL A 200 5.24 11.65 16.75
N LEU A 201 5.20 10.44 17.30
CA LEU A 201 6.02 9.28 16.95
C LEU A 201 5.15 8.04 17.15
N PHE A 202 5.01 7.21 16.13
CA PHE A 202 4.21 5.99 16.18
C PHE A 202 4.82 4.91 15.29
N GLN A 203 4.85 3.67 15.80
CA GLN A 203 5.55 2.54 15.19
C GLN A 203 4.72 1.25 15.34
N ALA A 204 3.72 1.06 14.47
CA ALA A 204 2.72 -0.01 14.57
C ALA A 204 3.30 -1.43 14.69
N ALA A 205 4.44 -1.67 14.04
CA ALA A 205 5.04 -3.00 13.89
C ALA A 205 6.37 -3.16 14.65
N ASN A 206 6.62 -2.40 15.73
CA ASN A 206 7.94 -2.35 16.37
C ASN A 206 8.49 -3.73 16.82
N GLU A 207 7.63 -4.67 17.22
CA GLU A 207 8.01 -6.05 17.56
C GLU A 207 8.56 -6.87 16.37
N PHE A 208 8.27 -6.47 15.13
CA PHE A 208 8.67 -7.18 13.92
C PHE A 208 10.07 -6.82 13.41
N LEU A 209 10.74 -5.78 13.95
CA LEU A 209 12.05 -5.33 13.45
C LEU A 209 13.08 -6.48 13.32
N PRO A 210 13.30 -7.35 14.33
CA PRO A 210 14.30 -8.42 14.20
C PRO A 210 13.95 -9.42 13.09
N MET A 211 12.66 -9.68 12.88
CA MET A 211 12.15 -10.60 11.85
C MET A 211 12.29 -9.99 10.44
N ILE A 212 11.99 -8.70 10.29
CA ILE A 212 12.17 -7.96 9.03
C ILE A 212 13.65 -7.85 8.67
N ASP A 213 14.53 -7.57 9.63
CA ASP A 213 15.98 -7.52 9.40
C ASP A 213 16.58 -8.91 9.09
N GLN A 214 16.03 -10.00 9.65
CA GLN A 214 16.43 -11.37 9.29
C GLN A 214 16.00 -11.71 7.86
N VAL A 215 14.71 -11.53 7.53
CA VAL A 215 14.17 -11.78 6.19
C VAL A 215 14.85 -10.91 5.13
N SER A 216 15.16 -9.65 5.45
CA SER A 216 15.91 -8.78 4.55
C SER A 216 17.31 -9.28 4.23
N LYS A 217 18.00 -9.95 5.17
CA LYS A 217 19.34 -10.53 4.93
C LYS A 217 19.23 -11.74 4.02
N SER A 218 18.35 -12.69 4.34
CA SER A 218 18.11 -13.88 3.50
C SER A 218 17.66 -13.52 2.08
N LEU A 219 16.85 -12.45 1.94
CA LEU A 219 16.47 -11.93 0.62
C LEU A 219 17.64 -11.27 -0.13
N VAL A 220 18.48 -10.46 0.54
CA VAL A 220 19.70 -9.90 -0.09
C VAL A 220 20.62 -11.03 -0.55
N GLU A 221 20.88 -12.01 0.32
CA GLU A 221 21.73 -13.16 0.03
C GLU A 221 21.25 -13.95 -1.19
N LYS A 222 19.93 -14.25 -1.28
CA LYS A 222 19.34 -14.98 -2.41
C LYS A 222 19.17 -14.16 -3.69
N MET A 223 18.86 -12.87 -3.60
CA MET A 223 18.64 -12.04 -4.79
C MET A 223 19.94 -11.63 -5.48
N ASN A 224 21.10 -11.79 -4.85
CA ASN A 224 22.41 -11.71 -5.53
C ASN A 224 22.54 -12.74 -6.68
N GLU A 225 21.77 -13.84 -6.65
CA GLU A 225 21.72 -14.83 -7.74
C GLU A 225 20.87 -14.37 -8.94
N VAL A 226 20.11 -13.26 -8.82
CA VAL A 226 19.15 -12.78 -9.84
C VAL A 226 19.59 -11.42 -10.39
N ALA A 227 20.13 -11.41 -11.61
CA ALA A 227 20.55 -10.19 -12.29
C ALA A 227 19.38 -9.19 -12.44
N GLY A 228 19.58 -7.95 -11.96
CA GLY A 228 18.59 -6.87 -12.04
C GLY A 228 17.54 -6.86 -10.93
N ALA A 229 17.58 -7.80 -9.97
CA ALA A 229 16.79 -7.73 -8.74
C ALA A 229 17.46 -6.80 -7.71
N ILE A 230 16.67 -6.02 -6.96
CA ILE A 230 17.16 -5.12 -5.90
C ILE A 230 16.30 -5.30 -4.65
N VAL A 231 16.95 -5.55 -3.50
CA VAL A 231 16.28 -5.69 -2.20
C VAL A 231 16.49 -4.43 -1.36
N GLU A 232 15.40 -3.81 -0.93
CA GLU A 232 15.39 -2.58 -0.12
C GLU A 232 14.77 -2.85 1.26
N ASN A 233 15.55 -2.70 2.34
CA ASN A 233 15.01 -2.72 3.70
C ASN A 233 14.30 -1.40 3.99
N ASN A 234 12.97 -1.42 3.88
CA ASN A 234 12.07 -0.32 4.20
C ASN A 234 11.58 -0.37 5.66
N LYS A 235 12.39 -0.91 6.59
CA LYS A 235 12.27 -0.95 8.07
C LYS A 235 11.09 -1.76 8.63
N PHE A 236 9.87 -1.51 8.18
CA PHE A 236 8.71 -2.37 8.45
C PHE A 236 8.17 -3.03 7.16
N CYS A 237 8.95 -2.97 6.09
CA CYS A 237 8.70 -3.62 4.81
C CYS A 237 10.06 -4.05 4.25
N VAL A 238 10.11 -5.17 3.52
CA VAL A 238 11.23 -5.46 2.61
C VAL A 238 10.69 -5.45 1.19
N SER A 239 11.26 -4.62 0.32
CA SER A 239 10.80 -4.44 -1.06
C SER A 239 11.79 -5.09 -2.02
N VAL A 240 11.36 -6.11 -2.76
CA VAL A 240 12.13 -6.83 -3.79
C VAL A 240 11.69 -6.29 -5.15
N HIS A 241 12.45 -5.33 -5.66
CA HIS A 241 12.22 -4.71 -6.96
C HIS A 241 12.74 -5.64 -8.07
N TYR A 242 11.87 -6.03 -9.01
CA TYR A 242 12.21 -6.92 -10.14
C TYR A 242 12.11 -6.19 -11.50
N ARG A 243 12.05 -4.86 -11.47
CA ARG A 243 11.87 -3.98 -12.64
C ARG A 243 12.96 -4.13 -13.70
N CYS A 244 14.19 -4.39 -13.27
CA CYS A 244 15.37 -4.52 -14.14
C CYS A 244 15.77 -5.97 -14.41
N VAL A 245 14.98 -6.96 -13.95
CA VAL A 245 15.16 -8.38 -14.29
C VAL A 245 14.63 -8.59 -15.71
N ASP A 246 15.53 -8.83 -16.66
CA ASP A 246 15.21 -8.90 -18.09
C ASP A 246 14.26 -10.09 -18.39
N PRO A 247 13.02 -9.84 -18.87
CA PRO A 247 12.10 -10.90 -19.26
C PRO A 247 12.50 -11.62 -20.58
N LYS A 248 13.63 -11.25 -21.20
CA LYS A 248 14.13 -11.80 -22.47
C LYS A 248 15.51 -12.46 -22.40
N ALA A 249 16.08 -12.68 -21.21
CA ALA A 249 17.37 -13.35 -21.01
C ALA A 249 17.33 -14.88 -21.30
N GLU A 250 16.72 -15.26 -22.43
CA GLU A 250 16.38 -16.61 -22.94
C GLU A 250 15.58 -17.54 -21.99
N THR A 251 15.40 -17.19 -20.71
CA THR A 251 14.61 -17.95 -19.75
C THR A 251 13.33 -17.25 -19.30
N LEU A 252 12.18 -17.88 -19.57
CA LEU A 252 10.88 -17.56 -18.95
C LEU A 252 10.83 -17.84 -17.42
N LYS A 253 11.99 -17.91 -16.76
CA LYS A 253 12.14 -18.37 -15.38
C LYS A 253 12.29 -17.22 -14.39
N ASP A 254 12.84 -16.08 -14.79
CA ASP A 254 13.62 -15.28 -13.83
C ASP A 254 12.75 -14.42 -12.89
N TRP A 255 11.59 -13.92 -13.37
CA TRP A 255 10.54 -13.40 -12.47
C TRP A 255 9.92 -14.50 -11.59
N GLY A 256 9.87 -15.74 -12.09
CA GLY A 256 9.45 -16.91 -11.33
C GLY A 256 10.43 -17.27 -10.22
N ILE A 257 11.74 -17.16 -10.47
CA ILE A 257 12.80 -17.36 -9.47
C ILE A 257 12.68 -16.31 -8.36
N VAL A 258 12.41 -15.04 -8.70
CA VAL A 258 12.12 -14.00 -7.68
C VAL A 258 10.91 -14.39 -6.83
N ALA A 259 9.80 -14.83 -7.45
CA ALA A 259 8.62 -15.28 -6.72
C ALA A 259 8.88 -16.53 -5.85
N GLU A 260 9.67 -17.48 -6.36
CA GLU A 260 10.03 -18.73 -5.70
C GLU A 260 10.92 -18.50 -4.49
N TYR A 261 12.01 -17.74 -4.62
CA TYR A 261 12.89 -17.39 -3.50
C TYR A 261 12.14 -16.59 -2.42
N VAL A 262 11.31 -15.61 -2.80
CA VAL A 262 10.49 -14.86 -1.84
C VAL A 262 9.48 -15.76 -1.13
N THR A 263 8.79 -16.66 -1.85
CA THR A 263 7.80 -17.57 -1.27
C THR A 263 8.45 -18.66 -0.40
N SER A 264 9.62 -19.15 -0.80
CA SER A 264 10.43 -20.12 -0.06
C SER A 264 10.86 -19.53 1.28
N ILE A 265 11.52 -18.37 1.28
CA ILE A 265 11.92 -17.66 2.51
C ILE A 265 10.70 -17.39 3.38
N LEU A 266 9.60 -16.85 2.83
CA LEU A 266 8.44 -16.48 3.66
C LEU A 266 7.68 -17.68 4.25
N SER A 267 7.92 -18.91 3.77
CA SER A 267 7.29 -20.11 4.34
C SER A 267 7.63 -20.33 5.82
N GLU A 268 8.79 -19.83 6.28
CA GLU A 268 9.24 -19.86 7.67
C GLU A 268 8.65 -18.73 8.55
N TYR A 269 8.06 -17.69 7.94
CA TYR A 269 7.63 -16.46 8.62
C TYR A 269 6.11 -16.19 8.48
N PRO A 270 5.22 -17.05 9.03
CA PRO A 270 3.77 -16.94 8.87
C PRO A 270 3.13 -15.69 9.50
N LYS A 271 3.90 -14.89 10.26
CA LYS A 271 3.46 -13.56 10.75
C LYS A 271 3.70 -12.43 9.73
N LEU A 272 4.26 -12.72 8.56
CA LEU A 272 4.46 -11.79 7.46
C LEU A 272 3.53 -12.14 6.28
N ARG A 273 3.31 -11.17 5.39
CA ARG A 273 2.47 -11.29 4.19
C ARG A 273 3.18 -10.70 2.97
N LEU A 274 2.90 -11.27 1.80
CA LEU A 274 3.26 -10.67 0.51
C LEU A 274 2.19 -9.69 0.06
N THR A 275 2.64 -8.56 -0.47
CA THR A 275 1.86 -7.59 -1.24
C THR A 275 2.61 -7.29 -2.54
N GLN A 276 1.91 -6.90 -3.60
CA GLN A 276 2.50 -6.58 -4.90
C GLN A 276 2.25 -5.11 -5.25
N GLY A 277 3.26 -4.46 -5.82
CA GLY A 277 3.19 -3.14 -6.44
C GLY A 277 3.90 -3.15 -7.79
N ARG A 278 4.04 -1.98 -8.43
CA ARG A 278 4.52 -1.88 -9.83
C ARG A 278 5.95 -2.39 -10.04
N LYS A 279 6.07 -3.67 -10.45
CA LYS A 279 7.35 -4.39 -10.59
C LYS A 279 8.15 -4.52 -9.28
N VAL A 280 7.43 -4.65 -8.16
CA VAL A 280 7.99 -4.87 -6.81
C VAL A 280 7.13 -5.86 -6.01
N ILE A 281 7.77 -6.82 -5.35
CA ILE A 281 7.14 -7.65 -4.31
C ILE A 281 7.51 -7.06 -2.95
N GLU A 282 6.55 -6.92 -2.06
CA GLU A 282 6.76 -6.34 -0.73
C GLU A 282 6.37 -7.34 0.37
N ILE A 283 7.31 -7.57 1.28
CA ILE A 283 7.14 -8.38 2.48
C ILE A 283 6.79 -7.44 3.63
N ARG A 284 5.59 -7.56 4.20
CA ARG A 284 5.10 -6.70 5.30
C ARG A 284 4.62 -7.53 6.49
N PRO A 285 4.63 -7.01 7.72
CA PRO A 285 3.94 -7.60 8.86
C PRO A 285 2.44 -7.85 8.60
N THR A 286 1.92 -8.96 9.10
CA THR A 286 0.49 -9.31 9.05
C THR A 286 -0.27 -8.63 10.19
N ILE A 287 -0.25 -7.29 10.19
CA ILE A 287 -1.04 -6.44 11.07
C ILE A 287 -2.16 -5.75 10.29
N LYS A 288 -3.22 -5.32 10.98
CA LYS A 288 -4.30 -4.51 10.41
C LYS A 288 -3.86 -3.04 10.32
N TRP A 289 -2.95 -2.75 9.40
CA TRP A 289 -2.43 -1.42 9.10
C TRP A 289 -2.17 -1.25 7.61
N ASP A 290 -2.37 -0.02 7.13
CA ASP A 290 -2.41 0.44 5.75
C ASP A 290 -2.30 1.98 5.71
N LYS A 291 -2.31 2.59 4.51
CA LYS A 291 -2.22 4.06 4.38
C LYS A 291 -3.47 4.80 4.88
N GLY A 292 -4.64 4.16 4.87
CA GLY A 292 -5.87 4.71 5.47
C GLY A 292 -5.76 4.86 6.98
N LYS A 293 -5.28 3.82 7.68
CA LYS A 293 -5.00 3.89 9.13
C LYS A 293 -3.89 4.87 9.48
N ALA A 294 -2.91 5.07 8.59
CA ALA A 294 -1.92 6.13 8.74
C ALA A 294 -2.54 7.55 8.64
N LEU A 295 -3.49 7.76 7.72
CA LEU A 295 -4.25 9.00 7.60
C LEU A 295 -5.14 9.25 8.83
N GLU A 296 -5.92 8.26 9.29
CA GLU A 296 -6.78 8.41 10.46
C GLU A 296 -5.96 8.74 11.73
N PHE A 297 -4.85 8.03 11.95
CA PHE A 297 -3.95 8.30 13.07
C PHE A 297 -3.33 9.70 13.02
N LEU A 298 -2.96 10.19 11.82
CA LEU A 298 -2.39 11.51 11.65
C LEU A 298 -3.42 12.63 11.88
N LEU A 299 -4.65 12.42 11.42
CA LEU A 299 -5.80 13.29 11.67
C LEU A 299 -6.09 13.38 13.17
N GLU A 300 -6.27 12.25 13.85
CA GLU A 300 -6.44 12.19 15.32
C GLU A 300 -5.27 12.88 16.06
N SER A 301 -4.03 12.59 15.66
CA SER A 301 -2.81 13.19 16.23
C SER A 301 -2.66 14.70 16.02
N LEU A 302 -3.40 15.28 15.08
CA LEU A 302 -3.47 16.71 14.82
C LEU A 302 -4.64 17.39 15.58
N GLY A 303 -5.55 16.62 16.18
CA GLY A 303 -6.79 17.10 16.78
C GLY A 303 -7.99 17.07 15.82
N PHE A 304 -7.82 16.51 14.62
CA PHE A 304 -8.82 16.41 13.55
C PHE A 304 -9.44 15.01 13.49
N GLY A 305 -9.86 14.45 14.62
CA GLY A 305 -10.51 13.12 14.66
C GLY A 305 -12.03 13.15 14.78
N HIS A 306 -12.59 14.33 15.08
CA HIS A 306 -13.92 14.50 15.68
C HIS A 306 -14.59 15.84 15.24
N SER A 307 -14.19 16.46 14.14
CA SER A 307 -14.75 17.75 13.72
C SER A 307 -15.21 17.77 12.27
N ASP A 308 -16.50 18.06 12.05
CA ASP A 308 -17.04 18.28 10.69
C ASP A 308 -16.42 19.51 9.97
N ASN A 309 -15.45 20.19 10.58
CA ASN A 309 -14.69 21.26 9.97
C ASN A 309 -13.30 20.84 9.44
N GLU A 310 -12.85 19.61 9.67
CA GLU A 310 -11.66 19.08 9.00
C GLU A 310 -11.94 18.73 7.52
N LEU A 311 -10.97 18.99 6.64
CA LEU A 311 -11.04 18.59 5.23
C LEU A 311 -9.66 18.07 4.77
N PRO A 312 -9.41 16.75 4.88
CA PRO A 312 -8.19 16.15 4.35
C PRO A 312 -8.21 16.09 2.82
N ILE A 313 -7.08 16.39 2.18
CA ILE A 313 -6.85 16.11 0.76
C ILE A 313 -5.71 15.10 0.69
N TYR A 314 -5.95 13.97 0.03
CA TYR A 314 -4.93 12.95 -0.23
C TYR A 314 -4.61 12.92 -1.73
N ILE A 315 -3.33 13.00 -2.09
CA ILE A 315 -2.84 12.80 -3.46
C ILE A 315 -1.97 11.54 -3.48
N GLY A 316 -2.27 10.62 -4.40
CA GLY A 316 -1.56 9.35 -4.55
C GLY A 316 -1.78 8.72 -5.91
N ASP A 317 -0.95 7.76 -6.31
CA ASP A 317 -0.96 7.22 -7.69
C ASP A 317 -1.25 5.72 -7.78
N ASP A 318 -0.97 4.93 -6.73
CA ASP A 318 -0.95 3.46 -6.78
C ASP A 318 -1.91 2.79 -5.80
N ARG A 319 -2.06 1.46 -5.94
CA ARG A 319 -3.07 0.65 -5.23
C ARG A 319 -3.08 0.83 -3.70
N THR A 320 -1.98 1.23 -3.07
CA THR A 320 -1.94 1.48 -1.61
C THR A 320 -2.61 2.79 -1.18
N ASP A 321 -2.82 3.73 -2.10
CA ASP A 321 -3.47 5.01 -1.83
C ASP A 321 -5.00 4.90 -1.83
N GLU A 322 -5.54 3.85 -2.48
CA GLU A 322 -6.94 3.43 -2.34
C GLU A 322 -7.37 3.20 -0.90
N ASP A 323 -6.47 2.71 -0.04
CA ASP A 323 -6.77 2.50 1.38
C ASP A 323 -7.06 3.84 2.10
N ALA A 324 -6.43 4.93 1.66
CA ALA A 324 -6.70 6.29 2.15
C ALA A 324 -7.91 6.91 1.45
N PHE A 325 -8.04 6.77 0.12
CA PHE A 325 -9.18 7.29 -0.64
C PHE A 325 -10.52 6.70 -0.15
N LYS A 326 -10.55 5.42 0.23
CA LYS A 326 -11.73 4.76 0.82
C LYS A 326 -12.12 5.39 2.15
N VAL A 327 -11.17 5.62 3.05
CA VAL A 327 -11.43 6.30 4.33
C VAL A 327 -12.06 7.68 4.11
N LEU A 328 -11.59 8.46 3.13
CA LEU A 328 -12.17 9.77 2.81
C LEU A 328 -13.60 9.65 2.24
N ARG A 329 -13.80 8.72 1.29
CA ARG A 329 -15.11 8.45 0.67
C ARG A 329 -16.14 7.92 1.67
N GLU A 330 -15.74 7.01 2.57
CA GLU A 330 -16.60 6.42 3.62
C GLU A 330 -16.95 7.43 4.72
N LYS A 331 -16.03 8.33 5.08
CA LYS A 331 -16.32 9.46 5.99
C LYS A 331 -17.19 10.56 5.36
N GLY A 332 -17.25 10.63 4.02
CA GLY A 332 -17.88 11.74 3.29
C GLY A 332 -17.18 13.09 3.52
N GLN A 333 -15.91 13.07 3.94
CA GLN A 333 -15.15 14.24 4.37
C GLN A 333 -13.75 14.20 3.74
N GLY A 334 -13.42 15.24 2.98
CA GLY A 334 -12.15 15.34 2.24
C GLY A 334 -12.21 14.77 0.83
N PHE A 335 -11.07 14.83 0.14
CA PHE A 335 -10.93 14.44 -1.26
C PHE A 335 -9.73 13.52 -1.49
N GLY A 336 -9.98 12.40 -2.18
CA GLY A 336 -8.91 11.65 -2.84
C GLY A 336 -8.65 12.20 -4.24
N ILE A 337 -7.38 12.35 -4.60
CA ILE A 337 -6.93 12.75 -5.93
C ILE A 337 -5.96 11.68 -6.46
N LEU A 338 -6.37 10.97 -7.50
CA LEU A 338 -5.57 9.92 -8.11
C LEU A 338 -4.67 10.47 -9.23
N VAL A 339 -3.37 10.16 -9.18
CA VAL A 339 -2.42 10.46 -10.25
C VAL A 339 -2.37 9.29 -11.24
N SER A 340 -2.85 9.49 -12.47
CA SER A 340 -2.89 8.45 -13.51
C SER A 340 -3.14 9.01 -14.92
N LYS A 341 -2.29 8.61 -15.88
CA LYS A 341 -2.52 8.81 -17.33
C LYS A 341 -3.49 7.81 -17.97
N VAL A 342 -3.99 6.85 -17.21
CA VAL A 342 -4.85 5.77 -17.68
C VAL A 342 -6.01 5.55 -16.71
N PRO A 343 -7.18 5.10 -17.17
CA PRO A 343 -8.30 4.74 -16.30
C PRO A 343 -7.89 3.67 -15.29
N LYS A 344 -8.40 3.80 -14.06
CA LYS A 344 -8.23 2.84 -12.97
C LYS A 344 -9.53 2.80 -12.16
N GLU A 345 -9.92 1.63 -11.68
CA GLU A 345 -10.90 1.53 -10.59
C GLU A 345 -10.35 2.29 -9.38
N THR A 346 -11.06 3.32 -8.90
CA THR A 346 -10.55 4.17 -7.83
C THR A 346 -11.64 4.73 -6.92
N SER A 347 -11.28 4.88 -5.66
CA SER A 347 -12.09 5.53 -4.62
C SER A 347 -11.85 7.05 -4.57
N ALA A 348 -10.89 7.58 -5.34
CA ALA A 348 -10.63 9.01 -5.46
C ALA A 348 -11.85 9.78 -6.02
N THR A 349 -11.96 11.06 -5.68
CA THR A 349 -13.01 11.98 -6.15
C THR A 349 -12.59 12.69 -7.44
N TYR A 350 -11.30 13.02 -7.56
CA TYR A 350 -10.72 13.74 -8.69
C TYR A 350 -9.49 13.00 -9.22
N SER A 351 -9.02 13.38 -10.42
CA SER A 351 -7.80 12.86 -11.04
C SER A 351 -6.77 13.95 -11.32
N LEU A 352 -5.53 13.55 -11.54
CA LEU A 352 -4.45 14.30 -12.19
C LEU A 352 -3.70 13.33 -13.12
N GLN A 353 -3.16 13.80 -14.24
CA GLN A 353 -2.51 12.94 -15.23
C GLN A 353 -1.11 12.52 -14.80
N GLU A 354 -0.34 13.45 -14.23
CA GLU A 354 1.08 13.25 -13.93
C GLU A 354 1.59 14.13 -12.77
N PRO A 355 2.76 13.80 -12.18
CA PRO A 355 3.41 14.64 -11.16
C PRO A 355 3.50 16.14 -11.47
N SER A 356 3.64 16.50 -12.73
CA SER A 356 3.70 17.89 -13.21
C SER A 356 2.45 18.71 -12.86
N GLU A 357 1.27 18.08 -12.83
CA GLU A 357 -0.02 18.73 -12.58
C GLU A 357 -0.30 19.00 -11.09
N GLN A 358 0.61 18.64 -10.18
CA GLN A 358 0.52 18.89 -8.74
C GLN A 358 1.24 20.19 -8.29
N MET A 359 1.87 20.92 -9.21
CA MET A 359 2.65 22.14 -8.94
C MET A 359 1.77 23.40 -8.90
#